data_AF-A0A5B9FRG8-F1
#
_entry.id   AF-A0A5B9FRG8-F1
#
_cell.length_a   1.000
_cell.length_b   1.000
_cell.length_c   1.000
_cell.angle_alpha   90.00
_cell.angle_beta   90.00
_cell.angle_gamma   90.00
#
_symmetry.space_group_name_H-M   'P 1'
#
loop_
_entity.id
_entity.type
_entity.pdbx_description
1 polymer ?
#
loop_
_entity_poly.entity_id
_entity_poly.type
_entity_poly.pdbx_seq_one_letter_code
_entity_poly.pdbx_strand_id
1 'polypeptide(L)' 'MQNSKINFAGIRDFILENELTDSVAIVLHPDSFDTLAIDYISIHGFIERPFEILGIEILEDTTGLVTRNRIQTIET' A
#
# COMPACT_ATOMS: atom_id res chain seq x y z
N MET A 1 -0.18 -19.12 1.79
CA MET A 1 0.11 -17.87 1.06
C MET A 1 -1.05 -16.93 1.34
N GLN A 2 -0.88 -15.93 2.20
CA GLN A 2 -1.96 -14.98 2.47
C GLN A 2 -2.22 -14.17 1.21
N ASN A 3 -3.46 -14.20 0.73
CA ASN A 3 -3.93 -13.37 -0.36
C ASN A 3 -4.27 -12.01 0.28
N SER A 4 -3.25 -11.19 0.54
CA SER A 4 -3.44 -9.89 1.20
C SER A 4 -4.40 -9.07 0.35
N LYS A 5 -5.58 -8.77 0.91
CA LYS A 5 -6.56 -7.92 0.23
C LYS A 5 -5.94 -6.53 0.06
N ILE A 6 -5.88 -6.04 -1.17
CA ILE A 6 -5.41 -4.67 -1.42
C ILE A 6 -6.57 -3.72 -1.17
N ASN A 7 -6.76 -3.39 0.11
CA ASN A 7 -7.67 -2.38 0.62
C ASN A 7 -7.07 -1.82 1.93
N PHE A 8 -7.65 -0.76 2.48
CA PHE A 8 -7.07 -0.06 3.64
C PHE A 8 -6.84 -1.00 4.83
N ALA A 9 -7.83 -1.82 5.18
CA ALA A 9 -7.71 -2.77 6.28
C ALA A 9 -6.61 -3.81 6.01
N GLY A 10 -6.55 -4.38 4.82
CA GLY A 10 -5.58 -5.41 4.47
C GLY A 10 -4.14 -4.88 4.44
N ILE A 11 -3.91 -3.65 3.98
CA ILE A 11 -2.60 -3.02 4.03
C ILE A 11 -2.21 -2.63 5.45
N ARG A 12 -3.13 -2.05 6.23
CA ARG A 12 -2.91 -1.75 7.65
C ARG A 12 -2.53 -3.01 8.43
N ASP A 13 -3.28 -4.08 8.24
CA ASP A 13 -3.04 -5.34 8.94
C ASP A 13 -1.70 -5.96 8.49
N PHE A 14 -1.36 -5.88 7.20
CA PHE A 14 -0.05 -6.28 6.69
C PHE A 14 1.11 -5.51 7.35
N ILE A 15 0.99 -4.19 7.51
CA ILE A 15 1.99 -3.35 8.18
C ILE A 15 2.19 -3.81 9.63
N LEU A 16 1.09 -4.05 10.36
CA LEU A 16 1.13 -4.48 11.76
C LEU A 16 1.67 -5.91 11.91
N GLU A 17 1.25 -6.84 11.08
CA GLU A 17 1.68 -8.25 11.12
C GLU A 17 3.17 -8.43 10.79
N ASN A 18 3.74 -7.55 9.97
CA ASN A 18 5.15 -7.59 9.57
C ASN A 18 6.01 -6.57 10.33
N GLU A 19 5.44 -5.86 11.30
CA GLU A 19 6.13 -4.85 12.12
C GLU A 19 6.90 -3.83 11.26
N LEU A 20 6.31 -3.39 10.14
CA LEU A 20 6.98 -2.48 9.22
C LEU A 20 7.19 -1.10 9.86
N THR A 21 8.33 -0.51 9.55
CA THR A 21 8.76 0.82 10.00
C THR A 21 8.90 1.76 8.81
N ASP A 22 9.01 3.06 9.08
CA ASP A 22 9.20 4.13 8.09
C ASP A 22 10.49 4.02 7.23
N SER A 23 11.38 3.07 7.57
CA SER A 23 12.53 2.67 6.76
C SER A 23 12.17 1.87 5.50
N VAL A 24 10.89 1.59 5.26
CA VAL A 24 10.42 0.94 4.04
C VAL A 24 9.22 1.65 3.43
N ALA A 25 9.08 1.56 2.11
CA ALA A 25 7.87 1.91 1.38
C ALA A 25 7.20 0.65 0.83
N ILE A 26 5.87 0.69 0.70
CA ILE A 26 5.08 -0.34 0.03
C ILE A 26 4.86 0.09 -1.43
N VAL A 27 5.28 -0.74 -2.36
CA VAL A 27 5.08 -0.54 -3.80
C VAL A 27 4.01 -1.49 -4.31
N LEU A 28 3.03 -0.95 -5.04
CA LEU A 28 1.90 -1.69 -5.60
C LEU A 28 1.80 -1.50 -7.11
N HIS A 29 1.34 -2.53 -7.81
CA HIS A 29 0.89 -2.41 -9.20
C HIS A 29 -0.13 -1.25 -9.35
N PRO A 30 -0.15 -0.49 -10.46
CA PRO A 30 -1.08 0.63 -10.67
C PRO A 30 -2.55 0.34 -10.33
N ASP A 31 -3.15 -0.73 -10.87
CA ASP A 31 -4.53 -1.14 -10.51
C ASP A 31 -4.75 -1.37 -9.00
N SER A 32 -3.74 -1.90 -8.32
CA SER A 32 -3.77 -2.19 -6.88
C SER A 32 -3.62 -0.90 -6.07
N PHE A 33 -2.76 0.01 -6.52
CA PHE A 33 -2.61 1.35 -5.96
C PHE A 33 -3.93 2.12 -6.06
N ASP A 34 -4.55 2.18 -7.24
CA ASP A 34 -5.83 2.85 -7.46
C ASP A 34 -6.95 2.28 -6.59
N THR A 35 -7.02 0.95 -6.49
CA THR A 35 -8.01 0.28 -5.64
C THR A 35 -7.86 0.69 -4.18
N LEU A 36 -6.62 0.72 -3.67
CA LEU A 36 -6.33 1.14 -2.30
C LEU A 36 -6.61 2.63 -2.09
N ALA A 37 -6.25 3.49 -3.04
CA ALA A 37 -6.48 4.93 -2.96
C ALA A 37 -7.99 5.24 -2.92
N ILE A 38 -8.80 4.58 -3.75
CA ILE A 38 -10.27 4.73 -3.73
C ILE A 38 -10.84 4.28 -2.39
N ASP A 39 -10.40 3.13 -1.87
CA ASP A 39 -10.86 2.62 -0.58
C ASP A 39 -10.48 3.58 0.57
N TYR A 40 -9.24 4.07 0.56
CA TYR A 40 -8.76 5.07 1.52
C TYR A 40 -9.60 6.35 1.46
N ILE A 41 -9.83 6.91 0.26
CA ILE A 41 -10.67 8.11 0.08
C ILE A 41 -12.11 7.84 0.55
N SER A 42 -12.64 6.64 0.37
CA SER A 42 -13.99 6.30 0.85
C SER A 42 -14.12 6.35 2.38
N ILE A 43 -13.01 6.13 3.10
CA ILE A 43 -12.95 6.12 4.57
C ILE A 43 -12.60 7.52 5.11
N HIS A 44 -11.65 8.21 4.47
CA HIS A 44 -11.05 9.45 4.96
C HIS A 44 -11.57 10.71 4.26
N GLY A 45 -12.29 10.57 3.15
CA GLY A 45 -12.86 11.65 2.34
C GLY A 45 -11.87 12.29 1.35
N PHE A 46 -10.57 12.11 1.55
CA PHE A 46 -9.50 12.62 0.69
C PHE A 46 -8.23 11.77 0.86
N ILE A 47 -7.23 12.05 0.03
CA ILE A 47 -5.89 11.46 0.10
C ILE A 47 -4.87 12.60 0.16
N GLU A 48 -3.96 12.55 1.13
CA GLU A 48 -2.83 13.49 1.20
C GLU A 48 -1.62 12.93 0.43
N ARG A 49 -0.66 13.81 0.12
CA ARG A 49 0.60 13.46 -0.52
C ARG A 49 1.75 13.85 0.42
N PRO A 50 2.67 12.94 0.80
CA PRO A 50 2.73 11.54 0.39
C PRO A 50 1.53 10.71 0.86
N PHE A 51 1.20 9.65 0.11
CA PHE A 51 0.11 8.76 0.49
C PHE A 51 0.65 7.74 1.50
N GLU A 52 0.21 7.83 2.74
CA GLU A 52 0.75 7.02 3.83
C GLU A 52 -0.35 6.25 4.58
N ILE A 53 0.02 5.06 5.06
CA ILE A 53 -0.77 4.27 6.01
C ILE A 53 0.15 3.94 7.19
N LEU A 54 -0.21 4.37 8.39
CA LEU A 54 0.58 4.18 9.62
C LEU A 54 2.04 4.69 9.51
N GLY A 55 2.29 5.75 8.73
CA GLY A 55 3.63 6.30 8.49
C GLY A 55 4.45 5.52 7.45
N ILE A 56 3.88 4.51 6.80
CA ILE A 56 4.49 3.79 5.68
C ILE A 56 4.00 4.40 4.37
N GLU A 57 4.95 4.86 3.56
CA GLU A 57 4.64 5.42 2.24
C GLU A 57 4.14 4.33 1.29
N ILE A 58 3.06 4.64 0.56
CA ILE A 58 2.49 3.81 -0.48
C ILE A 58 2.84 4.40 -1.84
N LEU A 59 3.51 3.61 -2.67
CA LEU A 59 4.00 3.99 -3.98
C LEU A 59 3.34 3.16 -5.09
N GLU A 60 3.16 3.80 -6.23
CA GLU A 60 2.75 3.14 -7.48
C GLU A 60 4.00 2.60 -8.19
N ASP A 61 3.94 1.35 -8.64
CA ASP A 61 4.97 0.76 -9.48
C ASP A 61 4.94 1.37 -10.88
N THR A 62 6.02 2.08 -11.23
CA THR A 62 6.24 2.65 -12.56
C THR A 62 7.14 1.80 -13.44
N THR A 63 7.67 0.69 -12.92
CA THR A 63 8.60 -0.22 -13.61
C THR A 63 7.89 -1.39 -14.30
N GLY A 64 6.67 -1.73 -13.86
CA GLY A 64 5.90 -2.88 -14.33
C GLY A 64 6.38 -4.23 -13.78
N LEU A 65 7.19 -4.22 -12.72
CA LEU A 65 7.74 -5.42 -12.09
C LEU A 65 6.84 -5.98 -10.98
N VAL A 66 6.01 -5.13 -10.37
CA VAL A 66 5.10 -5.53 -9.29
C VAL A 66 3.86 -6.17 -9.90
N THR A 67 3.63 -7.44 -9.60
CA THR A 67 2.42 -8.14 -10.06
C THR A 67 1.17 -7.59 -9.35
N ARG A 68 0.06 -7.47 -10.08
CA ARG A 68 -1.23 -7.08 -9.50
C ARG A 68 -1.60 -7.94 -8.28
N ASN A 69 -2.15 -7.30 -7.26
CA ASN A 69 -2.51 -7.90 -5.96
C ASN A 69 -1.33 -8.48 -5.16
N ARG A 70 -0.09 -8.07 -5.46
CA ARG A 70 1.08 -8.32 -4.61
C ARG A 70 1.51 -7.05 -3.92
N ILE A 71 1.98 -7.21 -2.69
CA ILE A 71 2.64 -6.18 -1.91
C ILE A 71 4.14 -6.40 -2.06
N GLN A 72 4.87 -5.38 -2.50
CA GLN A 72 6.32 -5.35 -2.50
C GLN A 72 6.78 -4.26 -1.53
N THR A 73 7.86 -4.52 -0.79
CA THR A 73 8.50 -3.52 0.06
C THR A 73 9.87 -3.13 -0.52
N ILE A 74 10.25 -1.87 -0.39
CA ILE A 74 11.58 -1.35 -0.73
C ILE A 74 12.12 -0.52 0.43
N GLU A 75 13.44 -0.51 0.63
CA GLU A 75 14.10 0.36 1.62
C GLU A 75 14.09 1.82 1.15
N THR A 76 13.94 2.75 2.10
CA THR A 76 13.87 4.21 1.88
C THR A 76 15.09 4.97 2.37
#